data_AF-A0A7T8JUN0-F1
#
_entry.id   AF-A0A7T8JUN0-F1
#
_cell.length_a   1.000
_cell.length_b   1.000
_cell.length_c   1.000
_cell.angle_alpha   90.00
_cell.angle_beta   90.00
_cell.angle_gamma   90.00
#
_symmetry.space_group_name_H-M   'P 1'
#
loop_
_entity.id
_entity.type
_entity.pdbx_description
1 polymer ?
#
loop_
_entity_poly.entity_id
_entity_poly.type
_entity_poly.pdbx_seq_one_letter_code
_entity_poly.pdbx_strand_id
1 'polypeptide(L)'
;LDSRVREIINQNMISPSQQTFNEAQLQIYTLMHRDSYPRFVNSTTYRDLLKSTSNSGGGGSEEPADNKTNPLFTNNKSPELSSR
;
A
#
# COMPACT_ATOMS: atom_id res chain seq x y z
N LEU A 1 -9.71 -5.21 -11.95
CA LEU A 1 -9.71 -6.64 -11.63
C LEU A 1 -9.86 -7.39 -12.92
N ASP A 2 -8.95 -8.31 -13.21
CA ASP A 2 -9.11 -9.15 -14.40
C ASP A 2 -10.29 -10.13 -14.26
N SER A 3 -10.71 -10.71 -15.39
CA SER A 3 -11.87 -11.62 -15.44
C SER A 3 -11.68 -12.87 -14.58
N ARG A 4 -10.44 -13.35 -14.42
CA ARG A 4 -10.09 -14.53 -13.63
C ARG A 4 -10.37 -14.30 -12.14
N VAL A 5 -9.88 -13.18 -11.60
CA VAL A 5 -10.10 -12.82 -10.19
C VAL A 5 -11.57 -12.54 -9.91
N ARG A 6 -12.29 -11.93 -10.85
CA ARG A 6 -13.73 -11.72 -10.72
C ARG A 6 -14.51 -13.03 -10.65
N GLU A 7 -14.14 -14.01 -11.48
CA GLU A 7 -14.74 -15.35 -11.45
C GLU A 7 -14.48 -16.05 -10.10
N ILE A 8 -13.24 -16.02 -9.61
CA ILE A 8 -12.87 -16.59 -8.30
C ILE A 8 -13.70 -15.98 -7.17
N ILE A 9 -13.85 -14.65 -7.15
CA ILE A 9 -14.71 -13.98 -6.16
C ILE A 9 -16.14 -14.48 -6.29
N ASN A 10 -16.70 -14.52 -7.50
CA ASN A 10 -18.09 -14.94 -7.69
C ASN A 10 -18.34 -16.36 -7.18
N GLN A 11 -17.38 -17.28 -7.32
CA GLN A 11 -17.46 -18.62 -6.74
C GLN A 11 -17.35 -18.60 -5.22
N ASN A 12 -16.39 -17.85 -4.67
CA ASN A 12 -16.20 -17.70 -3.22
C ASN A 12 -17.38 -16.98 -2.53
N MET A 13 -18.18 -16.24 -3.28
CA MET A 13 -19.39 -15.57 -2.77
C MET A 13 -20.54 -16.54 -2.49
N ILE A 14 -20.47 -17.80 -2.96
CA ILE A 14 -21.45 -18.85 -2.61
C ILE A 14 -21.39 -19.17 -1.11
N SER A 15 -20.20 -19.11 -0.51
CA SER A 15 -20.00 -19.22 0.94
C SER A 15 -18.88 -18.27 1.37
N PRO A 16 -19.22 -17.00 1.69
CA PRO A 16 -18.23 -15.99 1.99
C PRO A 16 -17.39 -16.34 3.22
N SER A 17 -16.09 -16.09 3.12
CA SER A 17 -15.13 -16.19 4.21
C SER A 17 -14.27 -14.93 4.24
N GLN A 18 -13.41 -14.81 5.27
CA GLN A 18 -12.45 -13.71 5.34
C GLN A 18 -11.49 -13.66 4.13
N GLN A 19 -11.32 -14.79 3.43
CA GLN A 19 -10.40 -14.92 2.30
C GLN A 19 -11.06 -14.66 0.94
N THR A 20 -12.38 -14.41 0.89
CA THR A 20 -13.16 -14.27 -0.35
C THR A 20 -12.58 -13.24 -1.33
N PHE A 21 -11.91 -12.21 -0.82
CA PHE A 21 -11.38 -11.10 -1.62
C PHE A 21 -9.86 -11.01 -1.68
N ASN A 22 -9.11 -11.99 -1.17
CA ASN A 22 -7.64 -11.91 -1.08
C ASN A 22 -6.95 -11.56 -2.42
N GLU A 23 -7.31 -12.27 -3.48
CA GLU A 23 -6.71 -12.07 -4.80
C GLU A 23 -7.02 -10.67 -5.35
N ALA A 24 -8.27 -10.20 -5.16
CA ALA A 24 -8.64 -8.85 -5.57
C ALA A 24 -7.93 -7.79 -4.73
N GLN A 25 -7.79 -8.01 -3.43
CA GLN A 25 -7.07 -7.13 -2.53
C GLN A 25 -5.61 -6.99 -2.97
N LEU A 26 -4.94 -8.11 -3.30
CA LEU A 26 -3.56 -8.08 -3.80
C LEU A 26 -3.44 -7.33 -5.13
N GLN A 27 -4.37 -7.53 -6.06
CA GLN A 27 -4.37 -6.79 -7.34
C GLN A 27 -4.54 -5.29 -7.16
N ILE A 28 -5.54 -4.88 -6.37
CA ILE A 28 -5.80 -3.46 -6.13
C ILE A 28 -4.67 -2.83 -5.35
N TYR A 29 -4.14 -3.52 -4.33
CA TYR A 29 -2.95 -3.07 -3.61
C TYR A 29 -1.76 -2.84 -4.55
N THR A 30 -1.45 -3.82 -5.40
CA THR A 30 -0.33 -3.72 -6.35
C THR A 30 -0.54 -2.57 -7.33
N LEU A 31 -1.76 -2.40 -7.84
CA LEU A 31 -2.11 -1.30 -8.72
C LEU A 31 -1.92 0.06 -8.04
N MET A 32 -2.45 0.21 -6.82
CA MET A 32 -2.30 1.43 -6.05
C MET A 32 -0.83 1.72 -5.74
N HIS A 33 -0.07 0.71 -5.31
CA HIS A 33 1.35 0.85 -5.00
C HIS A 33 2.17 1.35 -6.19
N ARG A 34 1.82 0.91 -7.41
CA ARG A 34 2.54 1.30 -8.63
C ARG A 34 2.12 2.67 -9.19
N ASP A 35 0.90 3.12 -8.92
CA ASP A 35 0.36 4.33 -9.56
C ASP A 35 -0.13 5.39 -8.57
N SER A 36 -1.24 5.14 -7.87
CA SER A 36 -1.86 6.17 -7.02
C SER A 36 -1.00 6.52 -5.80
N TYR A 37 -0.30 5.55 -5.23
CA TYR A 37 0.55 5.74 -4.07
C TYR A 37 1.72 6.69 -4.34
N PRO A 38 2.63 6.45 -5.32
CA PRO A 38 3.74 7.38 -5.60
C PRO A 38 3.24 8.79 -5.96
N ARG A 39 2.10 8.90 -6.64
CA ARG A 39 1.45 10.20 -6.91
C ARG A 39 0.97 10.88 -5.63
N PHE A 40 0.39 10.14 -4.69
CA PHE A 40 -0.08 10.67 -3.42
C PHE A 40 1.06 11.20 -2.56
N VAL A 41 2.15 10.45 -2.36
CA VAL A 41 3.30 10.90 -1.55
C VAL A 41 4.00 12.12 -2.16
N ASN A 42 3.95 12.28 -3.49
CA ASN A 42 4.49 13.45 -4.19
C ASN A 42 3.51 14.62 -4.28
N SER A 43 2.25 14.45 -3.89
CA SER A 43 1.22 15.47 -3.99
C SER A 43 1.42 16.61 -2.98
N THR A 44 0.88 17.79 -3.30
CA THR A 44 0.83 18.92 -2.36
C THR A 44 0.06 18.57 -1.10
N THR A 45 -1.04 17.82 -1.22
CA THR A 45 -1.87 17.37 -0.10
C THR A 45 -1.05 16.62 0.96
N TYR A 46 -0.23 15.66 0.55
CA TYR A 46 0.62 14.92 1.49
C TYR A 46 1.71 15.81 2.09
N ARG A 47 2.35 16.66 1.27
CA ARG A 47 3.40 17.57 1.74
C ARG A 47 2.87 18.61 2.74
N ASP A 48 1.66 19.11 2.54
CA ASP A 48 1.05 20.10 3.43
C ASP A 48 0.59 19.45 4.73
N LEU A 49 0.11 18.20 4.69
CA LEU A 49 -0.12 17.39 5.90
C LEU A 49 1.19 17.17 6.68
N LEU A 50 2.30 16.92 5.98
CA LEU A 50 3.60 16.74 6.62
C LEU A 50 4.12 18.03 7.30
N LYS A 51 3.86 19.19 6.68
CA LYS A 51 4.18 20.50 7.26
C LYS A 51 3.29 20.81 8.47
N SER A 52 1.99 20.51 8.41
CA SER A 52 1.09 20.79 9.54
C SER A 52 1.38 19.88 10.73
N THR A 53 1.73 18.61 10.50
CA THR A 53 2.13 17.71 11.58
C THR A 53 3.49 18.07 12.18
N SER A 54 4.46 18.54 11.38
CA SER A 54 5.76 19.00 11.90
C SER A 54 5.68 20.34 12.61
N ASN A 55 4.75 21.22 12.22
CA ASN A 55 4.49 22.46 12.95
C ASN A 55 3.76 22.22 14.30
N SER A 56 3.27 20.99 14.52
CA SER A 56 2.59 20.56 15.76
C SER A 56 3.50 19.73 16.69
N GLY A 57 4.70 19.33 16.22
CA GLY A 57 5.71 18.58 16.97
C GLY A 57 7.09 19.06 16.54
N GLY A 58 7.69 19.93 17.36
CA GLY A 58 8.75 20.85 16.95
C GLY A 58 10.03 20.24 16.34
N GLY A 59 10.62 21.04 15.45
CA GLY A 59 12.07 21.21 15.27
C GLY A 59 12.81 20.13 14.47
N GLY A 60 13.23 20.48 13.25
CA GLY A 60 14.23 19.71 12.50
C GLY A 60 14.34 20.14 11.04
N SER A 61 15.04 21.25 10.80
CA SER A 61 15.58 21.61 9.49
C SER A 61 16.81 20.74 9.17
N GLU A 62 16.80 19.99 8.06
CA GLU A 62 18.01 19.62 7.29
C GLU A 62 17.69 18.88 5.96
N GLU A 63 18.08 19.54 4.85
CA GLU A 63 18.67 19.10 3.56
C GLU A 63 18.18 17.87 2.72
N PRO A 64 18.34 17.90 1.38
CA PRO A 64 17.82 16.94 0.43
C PRO A 64 18.76 15.74 0.27
N ALA A 65 18.43 14.61 0.89
CA ALA A 65 19.14 13.36 0.67
C ALA A 65 18.45 12.51 -0.41
N ASP A 66 19.23 12.15 -1.43
CA ASP A 66 18.92 11.14 -2.44
C ASP A 66 18.24 9.89 -1.83
N ASN A 67 16.97 9.62 -2.14
CA ASN A 67 16.27 8.46 -1.58
C ASN A 67 16.47 7.18 -2.41
N LYS A 68 17.72 6.81 -2.66
CA LYS A 68 18.02 5.38 -2.66
C LYS A 68 17.86 4.89 -1.23
N THR A 69 17.00 3.88 -1.05
CA THR A 69 16.88 3.04 0.17
C THR A 69 16.13 3.66 1.36
N ASN A 70 14.81 3.51 1.38
CA ASN A 70 14.06 3.46 2.64
C ASN A 70 14.23 2.05 3.26
N PRO A 71 14.73 1.92 4.50
CA PRO A 71 15.02 0.63 5.14
C PRO A 71 13.77 -0.19 5.51
N LEU A 72 12.56 0.34 5.31
CA LEU A 72 11.31 -0.39 5.57
C LEU A 72 10.98 -1.45 4.50
N PHE A 73 11.75 -1.52 3.40
CA PHE A 73 11.47 -2.41 2.27
C PHE A 73 12.55 -3.47 2.01
N THR A 74 13.57 -3.63 2.88
CA THR A 74 14.35 -4.87 2.88
C THR A 74 13.59 -5.92 3.67
N ASN A 75 12.62 -6.56 3.04
CA ASN A 75 12.32 -7.96 3.27
C ASN A 75 11.40 -8.47 2.19
N ASN A 76 12.02 -9.12 1.20
CA ASN A 76 11.44 -10.28 0.55
C ASN A 76 11.01 -11.27 1.63
N LYS A 77 9.76 -11.18 2.07
CA LYS A 77 9.05 -12.30 2.65
C LYS A 77 7.70 -12.31 1.97
N SER A 78 7.56 -13.19 0.98
CA SER A 78 6.27 -13.72 0.56
C SER A 78 5.39 -13.87 1.80
N PRO A 79 4.11 -13.46 1.79
CA PRO A 79 3.23 -13.81 2.87
C PRO A 79 3.12 -15.33 2.86
N GLU A 80 3.84 -15.98 3.77
CA GLU A 80 3.69 -17.40 4.01
C GLU A 80 2.28 -17.59 4.56
N LEU A 81 1.41 -18.17 3.73
CA LEU A 81 0.19 -18.79 4.21
C LEU A 81 0.61 -19.96 5.10
N SER A 82 0.73 -19.72 6.40
CA SER A 82 0.76 -20.81 7.37
C SER A 82 0.07 -20.43 8.67
N SER A 83 -0.93 -21.24 8.99
CA SER A 83 -1.48 -21.53 10.32
C SER A 83 -2.43 -20.51 10.94
N ARG A 84 -3.69 -20.55 10.52
CA ARG A 84 -4.85 -20.82 11.40
C ARG A 84 -6.14 -21.02 10.62
#